data_AF-A0A7G8QAB7-F1
#
_entry.id   AF-A0A7G8QAB7-F1
#
_cell.length_a   1.000
_cell.length_b   1.000
_cell.length_c   1.000
_cell.angle_alpha   90.00
_cell.angle_beta   90.00
_cell.angle_gamma   90.00
#
_symmetry.space_group_name_H-M   'P 1'
#
loop_
_entity.id
_entity.type
_entity.pdbx_description
1 polymer ?
#
loop_
_entity_poly.entity_id
_entity_poly.type
_entity_poly.pdbx_seq_one_letter_code
_entity_poly.pdbx_strand_id
1 'polypeptide(L)'
;MALNGLRQGDAALAEQYFARLLEQVPDDAEALQFVASRHMARGDAGRALAMLNDAVGLHPGRPDLLHQRGVVQSAMGDLHGAVQSLRACVDAAPDMFVARLRLGLALEQLGDTHRALLAYFGAVNSAQAHGRWMSDNTTAPGLRQSVQHAIRFIDAGRRGLFDAVLEPLRQRHGRAELSRVEECLAIYLGERPANLPDPRQKPKFLYFPGVPSQPYYGTERFPWQAELETATDVIREELQAVLAENQPLLPFLGNQTAEELKGHLSSSGAQPAAWDGYFFYRHGDRFDEHHARCPRTSAILERIPLVRIRDHAPETLFSVLRPGTHILPHRGVTNTRLVTHLPLIVPPDCAINVGGELHEWKEGRCVTFDDTYEHEAWNRSDRTRVVVILDSWNPDLTEVERVAVTELVEAIGDFNRATEVPVRGA
;
A
#
# COMPACT_ATOMS: atom_id res chain seq x y z
N MET A 1 -13.64 -25.09 -36.90
CA MET A 1 -13.33 -26.54 -36.95
C MET A 1 -12.34 -26.95 -35.85
N ALA A 2 -11.29 -26.17 -35.54
CA ALA A 2 -10.40 -26.42 -34.39
C ALA A 2 -11.15 -26.54 -33.05
N LEU A 3 -12.09 -25.62 -32.75
CA LEU A 3 -12.97 -25.70 -31.58
C LEU A 3 -13.88 -26.95 -31.57
N ASN A 4 -14.27 -27.48 -32.74
CA ASN A 4 -15.04 -28.72 -32.82
C ASN A 4 -14.15 -29.95 -32.55
N GLY A 5 -12.90 -29.96 -33.02
CA GLY A 5 -11.91 -31.00 -32.66
C GLY A 5 -11.59 -31.00 -31.17
N LEU A 6 -11.39 -29.81 -30.58
CA LEU A 6 -11.24 -29.63 -29.13
C LEU A 6 -12.47 -30.12 -28.35
N ARG A 7 -13.69 -29.79 -28.81
CA ARG A 7 -14.95 -30.26 -28.19
C ARG A 7 -15.17 -31.77 -28.34
N GLN A 8 -14.60 -32.40 -29.38
CA GLN A 8 -14.70 -33.84 -29.65
C GLN A 8 -13.52 -34.64 -29.07
N GLY A 9 -12.52 -33.97 -28.48
CA GLY A 9 -11.32 -34.62 -27.93
C GLY A 9 -10.28 -35.06 -28.98
N ASP A 10 -10.44 -34.69 -30.25
CA ASP A 10 -9.49 -35.01 -31.31
C ASP A 10 -8.37 -33.97 -31.38
N ALA A 11 -7.34 -34.20 -30.55
CA ALA A 11 -6.17 -33.33 -30.45
C ALA A 11 -5.32 -33.32 -31.74
N ALA A 12 -5.34 -34.38 -32.54
CA ALA A 12 -4.55 -34.47 -33.77
C ALA A 12 -5.18 -33.61 -34.87
N LEU A 13 -6.51 -33.65 -34.99
CA LEU A 13 -7.24 -32.80 -35.92
C LEU A 13 -7.10 -31.32 -35.54
N ALA A 14 -7.22 -30.98 -34.25
CA ALA A 14 -7.02 -29.61 -33.77
C ALA A 14 -5.61 -29.09 -34.09
N GLU A 15 -4.59 -29.94 -33.91
CA GLU A 15 -3.20 -29.57 -34.21
C GLU A 15 -2.96 -29.31 -35.69
N GLN A 16 -3.51 -30.14 -36.58
CA GLN A 16 -3.41 -29.92 -38.02
C GLN A 16 -4.05 -28.58 -38.44
N TYR A 17 -5.18 -28.21 -37.82
CA TYR A 17 -5.81 -26.91 -38.09
C TYR A 17 -4.96 -25.74 -37.60
N PHE A 18 -4.46 -25.80 -36.37
CA PHE A 18 -3.62 -24.72 -35.84
C PHE A 18 -2.28 -24.63 -36.57
N ALA A 19 -1.68 -25.74 -36.99
CA ALA A 19 -0.47 -25.73 -37.81
C ALA A 19 -0.70 -25.03 -39.16
N ARG A 20 -1.83 -25.31 -39.84
CA ARG A 20 -2.21 -24.60 -41.08
C ARG A 20 -2.53 -23.13 -40.85
N LEU A 21 -3.08 -22.77 -39.67
CA LEU A 21 -3.29 -21.37 -39.32
C LEU A 21 -1.95 -20.64 -39.18
N LEU A 22 -0.95 -21.27 -38.57
CA LEU A 22 0.39 -20.68 -38.43
C LEU A 22 1.13 -20.49 -39.77
N GLU A 23 0.77 -21.23 -40.82
CA GLU A 23 1.28 -20.97 -42.18
C GLU A 23 0.76 -19.63 -42.74
N GLN A 24 -0.40 -19.15 -42.27
CA GLN A 24 -1.05 -17.92 -42.74
C GLN A 24 -0.86 -16.75 -41.76
N VAL A 25 -0.87 -17.04 -40.46
CA VAL A 25 -0.75 -16.10 -39.35
C VAL A 25 0.32 -16.65 -38.38
N PRO A 26 1.62 -16.44 -38.67
CA PRO A 26 2.72 -17.09 -37.94
C PRO A 26 2.82 -16.70 -36.47
N ASP A 27 2.18 -15.60 -36.05
CA ASP A 27 2.21 -15.05 -34.70
C ASP A 27 0.89 -15.24 -33.93
N ASP A 28 -0.04 -16.05 -34.43
CA ASP A 28 -1.30 -16.33 -33.73
C ASP A 28 -1.03 -17.01 -32.37
N ALA A 29 -1.39 -16.33 -31.29
CA ALA A 29 -1.05 -16.72 -29.92
C ALA A 29 -1.64 -18.08 -29.54
N GLU A 30 -2.91 -18.28 -29.88
CA GLU A 30 -3.68 -19.44 -29.48
C GLU A 30 -3.18 -20.67 -30.24
N ALA A 31 -2.93 -20.50 -31.55
CA ALA A 31 -2.35 -21.54 -32.38
C ALA A 31 -0.92 -21.90 -31.94
N LEU A 32 -0.07 -20.92 -31.66
CA LEU A 32 1.29 -21.15 -31.15
C LEU A 32 1.25 -21.84 -29.80
N GLN A 33 0.44 -21.38 -28.86
CA GLN A 33 0.26 -22.02 -27.56
C GLN A 33 -0.17 -23.48 -27.72
N PHE A 34 -1.17 -23.73 -28.58
CA PHE A 34 -1.67 -25.08 -28.79
C PHE A 34 -0.59 -25.97 -29.40
N VAL A 35 0.00 -25.59 -30.53
CA VAL A 35 1.00 -26.42 -31.23
C VAL A 35 2.28 -26.59 -30.41
N ALA A 36 2.77 -25.54 -29.74
CA ALA A 36 3.90 -25.65 -28.82
C ALA A 36 3.61 -26.63 -27.68
N SER A 37 2.42 -26.58 -27.07
CA SER A 37 2.04 -27.52 -26.01
C SER A 37 1.98 -28.98 -26.50
N ARG A 38 1.60 -29.22 -27.76
CA ARG A 38 1.63 -30.55 -28.40
C ARG A 38 3.06 -31.04 -28.60
N HIS A 39 3.95 -30.18 -29.09
CA HIS A 39 5.37 -30.51 -29.19
C HIS A 39 5.99 -30.82 -27.81
N MET A 40 5.68 -30.02 -26.79
CA MET A 40 6.10 -30.28 -25.41
C MET A 40 5.61 -31.64 -24.90
N ALA A 41 4.34 -31.98 -25.13
CA ALA A 41 3.76 -33.27 -24.73
C ALA A 41 4.41 -34.48 -25.44
N ARG A 42 5.01 -34.28 -26.62
CA ARG A 42 5.77 -35.30 -27.36
C ARG A 42 7.27 -35.32 -27.02
N GLY A 43 7.76 -34.39 -26.20
CA GLY A 43 9.19 -34.25 -25.89
C GLY A 43 9.99 -33.41 -26.90
N ASP A 44 9.34 -32.82 -27.91
CA ASP A 44 9.96 -32.02 -28.97
C ASP A 44 10.14 -30.54 -28.55
N ALA A 45 10.66 -30.29 -27.34
CA ALA A 45 10.72 -28.95 -26.77
C ALA A 45 11.52 -27.94 -27.62
N GLY A 46 12.56 -28.41 -28.32
CA GLY A 46 13.35 -27.57 -29.23
C GLY A 46 12.56 -27.00 -30.41
N ARG A 47 11.59 -27.77 -30.95
CA ARG A 47 10.71 -27.28 -32.03
C ARG A 47 9.73 -26.23 -31.51
N ALA A 48 9.16 -26.47 -30.33
CA ALA A 48 8.30 -25.49 -29.67
C ALA A 48 9.03 -24.16 -29.43
N LEU A 49 10.27 -24.22 -28.94
CA LEU A 49 11.07 -23.02 -28.70
C LEU A 49 11.43 -22.27 -29.99
N ALA A 50 11.79 -22.98 -31.07
CA ALA A 50 12.10 -22.36 -32.36
C ALA A 50 10.89 -21.58 -32.91
N MET A 51 9.70 -22.19 -32.91
CA MET A 51 8.46 -21.53 -33.36
C MET A 51 8.14 -20.28 -32.52
N LEU A 52 8.32 -20.37 -31.19
CA LEU A 52 8.09 -19.23 -30.30
C LEU A 52 9.14 -18.13 -30.47
N ASN A 53 10.39 -18.47 -30.81
CA ASN A 53 11.41 -17.49 -31.13
C ASN A 53 11.09 -16.72 -32.41
N ASP A 54 10.64 -17.40 -33.45
CA ASP A 54 10.23 -16.76 -34.71
C ASP A 54 9.04 -15.81 -34.46
N ALA A 55 8.03 -16.26 -33.72
CA ALA A 55 6.87 -15.44 -33.39
C ALA A 55 7.21 -14.22 -32.53
N VAL A 56 8.07 -14.37 -31.51
CA VAL A 56 8.57 -13.24 -30.73
C VAL A 56 9.45 -12.32 -31.59
N GLY A 57 10.19 -12.85 -32.56
CA GLY A 57 10.93 -12.03 -33.53
C GLY A 57 10.03 -11.12 -34.37
N LEU A 58 8.85 -11.63 -34.76
CA LEU A 58 7.83 -10.84 -35.48
C LEU A 58 7.16 -9.79 -34.56
N HIS A 59 6.88 -10.16 -33.30
CA HIS A 59 6.22 -9.27 -32.34
C HIS A 59 6.90 -9.29 -30.95
N PRO A 60 8.01 -8.55 -30.77
CA PRO A 60 8.85 -8.66 -29.57
C PRO A 60 8.18 -8.29 -28.24
N GLY A 61 7.08 -7.53 -28.27
CA GLY A 61 6.38 -7.02 -27.08
C GLY A 61 5.07 -7.75 -26.74
N ARG A 62 4.68 -8.79 -27.50
CA ARG A 62 3.44 -9.55 -27.26
C ARG A 62 3.54 -10.36 -25.95
N PRO A 63 2.79 -10.03 -24.89
CA PRO A 63 2.96 -10.67 -23.58
C PRO A 63 2.62 -12.18 -23.59
N ASP A 64 1.60 -12.56 -24.35
CA ASP A 64 1.19 -13.94 -24.57
C ASP A 64 2.34 -14.80 -25.15
N LEU A 65 3.03 -14.32 -26.18
CA LEU A 65 4.16 -15.03 -26.80
C LEU A 65 5.36 -15.13 -25.86
N LEU A 66 5.68 -14.04 -25.15
CA LEU A 66 6.74 -13.99 -24.15
C LEU A 66 6.47 -14.97 -23.00
N HIS A 67 5.23 -15.05 -22.53
CA HIS A 67 4.81 -16.01 -21.52
C HIS A 67 4.97 -17.46 -22.00
N GLN A 68 4.47 -17.79 -23.21
CA GLN A 68 4.60 -19.16 -23.74
C GLN A 68 6.07 -19.56 -23.94
N ARG A 69 6.92 -18.65 -24.45
CA ARG A 69 8.36 -18.89 -24.58
C ARG A 69 9.00 -19.18 -23.23
N GLY A 70 8.69 -18.38 -22.21
CA GLY A 70 9.17 -18.59 -20.85
C GLY A 70 8.76 -19.95 -20.27
N VAL A 71 7.53 -20.39 -20.51
CA VAL A 71 7.04 -21.73 -20.09
C VAL A 71 7.87 -22.85 -20.72
N VAL A 72 8.10 -22.79 -22.04
CA VAL A 72 8.90 -23.79 -22.76
C VAL A 72 10.36 -23.79 -22.28
N GLN A 73 10.96 -22.61 -22.10
CA GLN A 73 12.32 -22.48 -21.58
C GLN A 73 12.47 -23.09 -20.18
N SER A 74 11.52 -22.82 -19.28
CA SER A 74 11.50 -23.45 -17.95
C SER A 74 11.42 -24.97 -18.03
N ALA A 75 10.56 -25.52 -18.89
CA ALA A 75 10.43 -26.96 -19.07
C ALA A 75 11.69 -27.61 -19.69
N MET A 76 12.49 -26.84 -20.44
CA MET A 76 13.78 -27.27 -20.98
C MET A 76 14.95 -27.11 -20.00
N GLY A 77 14.73 -26.51 -18.82
CA GLY A 77 15.79 -26.16 -17.87
C GLY A 77 16.60 -24.92 -18.25
N ASP A 78 16.23 -24.19 -19.31
CA ASP A 78 16.78 -22.86 -19.62
C ASP A 78 16.15 -21.81 -18.70
N LEU A 79 16.53 -21.85 -17.42
CA LEU A 79 15.95 -20.99 -16.40
C LEU A 79 16.31 -19.50 -16.61
N HIS A 80 17.53 -19.23 -17.10
CA HIS A 80 17.94 -17.85 -17.40
C HIS A 80 17.11 -17.25 -18.53
N GLY A 81 16.93 -17.99 -19.63
CA GLY A 81 16.06 -17.56 -20.73
C GLY A 81 14.60 -17.43 -20.29
N ALA A 82 14.11 -18.35 -19.46
CA ALA A 82 12.76 -18.27 -18.91
C ALA A 82 12.55 -17.00 -18.08
N VAL A 83 13.48 -16.66 -17.18
CA VAL A 83 13.43 -15.43 -16.38
C VAL A 83 13.39 -14.19 -17.28
N GLN A 84 14.21 -14.14 -18.33
CA GLN A 84 14.21 -13.01 -19.28
C GLN A 84 12.86 -12.86 -19.99
N SER A 85 12.33 -13.94 -20.55
CA SER A 85 11.04 -13.92 -21.25
C SER A 85 9.87 -13.58 -20.33
N LEU A 86 9.83 -14.18 -19.13
CA LEU A 86 8.75 -13.94 -18.17
C LEU A 86 8.82 -12.53 -17.56
N ARG A 87 10.02 -11.98 -17.33
CA ARG A 87 10.18 -10.58 -16.90
C ARG A 87 9.64 -9.63 -17.97
N ALA A 88 10.04 -9.82 -19.23
CA ALA A 88 9.54 -9.01 -20.35
C ALA A 88 8.01 -9.11 -20.48
N CYS A 89 7.43 -10.29 -20.24
CA CYS A 89 5.98 -10.47 -20.21
C CYS A 89 5.32 -9.67 -19.07
N VAL A 90 5.88 -9.72 -17.86
CA VAL A 90 5.35 -8.99 -16.70
C VAL A 90 5.46 -7.48 -16.90
N ASP A 91 6.54 -7.00 -17.49
CA ASP A 91 6.72 -5.57 -17.80
C ASP A 91 5.73 -5.08 -18.87
N ALA A 92 5.36 -5.94 -19.82
CA ALA A 92 4.41 -5.62 -20.89
C ALA A 92 2.94 -5.82 -20.49
N ALA A 93 2.65 -6.73 -19.56
CA ALA A 93 1.32 -6.98 -19.01
C ALA A 93 1.41 -7.23 -17.49
N PRO A 94 1.45 -6.15 -16.67
CA PRO A 94 1.55 -6.25 -15.21
C PRO A 94 0.43 -7.09 -14.56
N ASP A 95 -0.76 -7.08 -15.14
CA ASP A 95 -1.94 -7.82 -14.65
C ASP A 95 -1.91 -9.32 -15.01
N MET A 96 -0.93 -9.77 -15.80
CA MET A 96 -0.75 -11.20 -16.10
C MET A 96 -0.05 -11.92 -14.94
N PHE A 97 -0.71 -11.97 -13.78
CA PHE A 97 -0.16 -12.54 -12.54
C PHE A 97 0.29 -14.01 -12.68
N VAL A 98 -0.26 -14.79 -13.63
CA VAL A 98 0.23 -16.15 -13.96
C VAL A 98 1.67 -16.14 -14.48
N ALA A 99 2.03 -15.18 -15.34
CA ALA A 99 3.40 -15.04 -15.83
C ALA A 99 4.35 -14.67 -14.68
N ARG A 100 3.87 -13.82 -13.77
CA ARG A 100 4.62 -13.43 -12.57
C ARG A 100 4.81 -14.58 -11.57
N LEU A 101 3.83 -15.45 -11.40
CA LEU A 101 3.95 -16.70 -10.63
C LEU A 101 5.03 -17.61 -11.23
N ARG A 102 5.05 -17.77 -12.55
CA ARG A 102 6.07 -18.58 -13.25
C ARG A 102 7.47 -17.97 -13.15
N LEU A 103 7.55 -16.64 -13.16
CA LEU A 103 8.81 -15.94 -12.93
C LEU A 103 9.36 -16.26 -11.53
N GLY A 104 8.50 -16.29 -10.50
CA GLY A 104 8.87 -16.73 -9.15
C GLY A 104 9.42 -18.16 -9.14
N LEU A 105 8.74 -19.10 -9.82
CA LEU A 105 9.20 -20.49 -9.94
C LEU A 105 10.56 -20.62 -10.61
N ALA A 106 10.81 -19.87 -11.70
CA ALA A 106 12.08 -19.90 -12.41
C ALA A 106 13.22 -19.28 -11.58
N LEU A 107 12.96 -18.19 -10.86
CA LEU A 107 13.92 -17.54 -9.96
C LEU A 107 14.27 -18.43 -8.77
N GLU A 108 13.27 -19.12 -8.20
CA GLU A 108 13.47 -20.07 -7.12
C GLU A 108 14.37 -21.24 -7.55
N GLN A 109 14.15 -21.80 -8.74
CA GLN A 109 14.99 -22.88 -9.28
C GLN A 109 16.43 -22.43 -9.58
N LEU A 110 16.64 -21.13 -9.85
CA LEU A 110 17.98 -20.54 -9.97
C LEU A 110 18.65 -20.26 -8.61
N GLY A 111 17.92 -20.38 -7.50
CA GLY A 111 18.41 -20.03 -6.16
C GLY A 111 18.33 -18.54 -5.82
N ASP A 112 17.69 -17.72 -6.65
CA ASP A 112 17.47 -16.29 -6.40
C ASP A 112 16.25 -16.08 -5.50
N THR A 113 16.41 -16.46 -4.22
CA THR A 113 15.33 -16.48 -3.22
C THR A 113 14.65 -15.12 -3.06
N HIS A 114 15.43 -14.03 -3.05
CA HIS A 114 14.89 -12.70 -2.84
C HIS A 114 14.00 -12.25 -4.01
N ARG A 115 14.47 -12.38 -5.27
CA ARG A 115 13.65 -11.99 -6.42
C ARG A 115 12.47 -12.96 -6.62
N ALA A 116 12.61 -14.23 -6.26
CA ALA A 116 11.50 -15.18 -6.23
C ALA A 116 10.40 -14.73 -5.26
N LEU A 117 10.77 -14.31 -4.04
CA LEU A 117 9.83 -13.79 -3.03
C LEU A 117 9.03 -12.59 -3.58
N LEU A 118 9.72 -11.60 -4.17
CA LEU A 118 9.06 -10.42 -4.75
C LEU A 118 8.15 -10.77 -5.92
N ALA A 119 8.55 -11.73 -6.76
CA ALA A 119 7.74 -12.20 -7.88
C ALA A 119 6.47 -12.89 -7.39
N TYR A 120 6.60 -13.85 -6.46
CA TYR A 120 5.46 -14.54 -5.87
C TYR A 120 4.51 -13.61 -5.15
N PHE A 121 5.02 -12.74 -4.27
CA PHE A 121 4.19 -11.83 -3.50
C PHE A 121 3.35 -10.93 -4.41
N GLY A 122 3.96 -10.26 -5.37
CA GLY A 122 3.19 -9.40 -6.27
C GLY A 122 2.29 -10.18 -7.24
N ALA A 123 2.60 -11.44 -7.56
CA ALA A 123 1.68 -12.30 -8.32
C ALA A 123 0.42 -12.61 -7.51
N VAL A 124 0.58 -13.06 -6.26
CA VAL A 124 -0.53 -13.40 -5.37
C VAL A 124 -1.37 -12.17 -5.02
N ASN A 125 -0.72 -11.06 -4.68
CA ASN A 125 -1.40 -9.81 -4.33
C ASN A 125 -2.24 -9.27 -5.51
N SER A 126 -1.66 -9.19 -6.71
CA SER A 126 -2.38 -8.75 -7.92
C SER A 126 -3.54 -9.69 -8.27
N ALA A 127 -3.35 -11.01 -8.17
CA ALA A 127 -4.43 -11.97 -8.43
C ALA A 127 -5.59 -11.82 -7.44
N GLN A 128 -5.29 -11.67 -6.15
CA GLN A 128 -6.31 -11.54 -5.10
C GLN A 128 -7.08 -10.22 -5.20
N ALA A 129 -6.42 -9.13 -5.59
CA ALA A 129 -7.09 -7.86 -5.90
C ALA A 129 -8.15 -8.02 -7.01
N HIS A 130 -7.98 -8.98 -7.92
CA HIS A 130 -8.93 -9.34 -8.98
C HIS A 130 -9.87 -10.50 -8.61
N GLY A 131 -9.94 -10.89 -7.33
CA GLY A 131 -10.79 -11.99 -6.87
C GLY A 131 -10.34 -13.38 -7.34
N ARG A 132 -9.06 -13.54 -7.68
CA ARG A 132 -8.44 -14.82 -8.06
C ARG A 132 -7.53 -15.33 -6.96
N TRP A 133 -7.29 -16.64 -6.91
CA TRP A 133 -6.34 -17.24 -5.97
C TRP A 133 -6.64 -17.02 -4.49
N MET A 134 -7.91 -16.75 -4.15
CA MET A 134 -8.37 -16.64 -2.76
C MET A 134 -8.73 -18.00 -2.16
N SER A 135 -8.99 -18.99 -3.01
CA SER A 135 -9.39 -20.35 -2.65
C SER A 135 -9.26 -21.29 -3.86
N ASP A 136 -9.42 -22.60 -3.65
CA ASP A 136 -9.44 -23.59 -4.73
C ASP A 136 -10.55 -23.34 -5.77
N ASN A 137 -11.64 -22.69 -5.37
CA ASN A 137 -12.75 -22.32 -6.27
C ASN A 137 -12.41 -21.14 -7.18
N THR A 138 -11.51 -20.26 -6.74
CA THR A 138 -11.04 -19.09 -7.50
C THR A 138 -9.67 -19.34 -8.15
N THR A 139 -9.19 -20.58 -8.10
CA THR A 139 -7.89 -21.01 -8.64
C THR A 139 -8.07 -22.14 -9.64
N ALA A 140 -7.57 -21.94 -10.86
CA ALA A 140 -7.59 -22.98 -11.89
C ALA A 140 -6.90 -24.27 -11.39
N PRO A 141 -7.46 -25.47 -11.62
CA PRO A 141 -6.92 -26.72 -11.06
C PRO A 141 -5.42 -26.94 -11.30
N GLY A 142 -4.94 -26.63 -12.52
CA GLY A 142 -3.52 -26.78 -12.88
C GLY A 142 -2.57 -25.78 -12.22
N LEU A 143 -3.08 -24.77 -11.51
CA LEU A 143 -2.28 -23.76 -10.80
C LEU A 143 -2.33 -23.92 -9.27
N ARG A 144 -3.26 -24.71 -8.73
CA ARG A 144 -3.51 -24.79 -7.27
C ARG A 144 -2.25 -25.10 -6.49
N GLN A 145 -1.50 -26.13 -6.91
CA GLN A 145 -0.26 -26.52 -6.22
C GLN A 145 0.80 -25.42 -6.27
N SER A 146 0.99 -24.78 -7.43
CA SER A 146 1.96 -23.69 -7.59
C SER A 146 1.59 -22.45 -6.80
N VAL A 147 0.30 -22.10 -6.74
CA VAL A 147 -0.21 -20.98 -5.93
C VAL A 147 -0.04 -21.28 -4.44
N GLN A 148 -0.41 -22.48 -3.98
CA GLN A 148 -0.20 -22.90 -2.59
C GLN A 148 1.29 -22.92 -2.21
N HIS A 149 2.17 -23.33 -3.13
CA HIS A 149 3.62 -23.26 -2.95
C HIS A 149 4.09 -21.81 -2.81
N ALA A 150 3.68 -20.94 -3.73
CA ALA A 150 4.01 -19.51 -3.68
C ALA A 150 3.56 -18.87 -2.36
N ILE A 151 2.34 -19.16 -1.87
CA ILE A 151 1.84 -18.65 -0.58
C ILE A 151 2.75 -19.09 0.57
N ARG A 152 3.08 -20.38 0.68
CA ARG A 152 3.99 -20.86 1.73
C ARG A 152 5.39 -20.23 1.64
N PHE A 153 5.89 -20.04 0.42
CA PHE A 153 7.17 -19.38 0.18
C PHE A 153 7.14 -17.91 0.61
N ILE A 154 6.05 -17.21 0.32
CA ILE A 154 5.81 -15.84 0.75
C ILE A 154 5.78 -15.75 2.27
N ASP A 155 5.00 -16.60 2.94
CA ASP A 155 4.84 -16.58 4.40
C ASP A 155 6.19 -16.77 5.10
N ALA A 156 6.94 -17.80 4.70
CA ALA A 156 8.27 -18.06 5.24
C ALA A 156 9.27 -16.95 4.90
N GLY A 157 9.26 -16.45 3.66
CA GLY A 157 10.18 -15.44 3.17
C GLY A 157 9.97 -14.08 3.85
N ARG A 158 8.71 -13.63 3.98
CA ARG A 158 8.37 -12.38 4.68
C ARG A 158 8.68 -12.48 6.16
N ARG A 159 8.40 -13.62 6.80
CA ARG A 159 8.81 -13.85 8.19
C ARG A 159 10.32 -13.71 8.34
N GLY A 160 11.12 -14.44 7.54
CA GLY A 160 12.58 -14.35 7.62
C GLY A 160 13.11 -12.94 7.34
N LEU A 161 12.55 -12.24 6.35
CA LEU A 161 12.95 -10.88 5.98
C LEU A 161 12.76 -9.90 7.15
N PHE A 162 11.57 -9.86 7.74
CA PHE A 162 11.27 -8.91 8.81
C PHE A 162 11.84 -9.33 10.16
N ASP A 163 12.04 -10.63 10.41
CA ASP A 163 12.77 -11.11 11.58
C ASP A 163 14.24 -10.63 11.57
N ALA A 164 14.87 -10.61 10.39
CA ALA A 164 16.23 -10.11 10.21
C ALA A 164 16.36 -8.60 10.48
N VAL A 165 15.29 -7.82 10.27
CA VAL A 165 15.25 -6.39 10.62
C VAL A 165 15.32 -6.20 12.14
N LEU A 166 14.64 -7.06 12.91
CA LEU A 166 14.60 -6.96 14.37
C LEU A 166 15.84 -7.54 15.07
N GLU A 167 16.61 -8.40 14.38
CA GLU A 167 17.73 -9.12 14.99
C GLU A 167 18.82 -8.20 15.61
N PRO A 168 19.27 -7.11 14.96
CA PRO A 168 20.20 -6.17 15.58
C PRO A 168 19.66 -5.55 16.88
N LEU A 169 18.37 -5.22 16.91
CA LEU A 169 17.72 -4.64 18.10
C LEU A 169 17.60 -5.68 19.21
N ARG A 170 17.30 -6.94 18.89
CA ARG A 170 17.30 -8.05 19.88
C ARG A 170 18.67 -8.26 20.50
N GLN A 171 19.74 -8.19 19.71
CA GLN A 171 21.10 -8.33 20.22
C GLN A 171 21.49 -7.17 21.14
N ARG A 172 21.01 -5.96 20.84
CA ARG A 172 21.33 -4.74 21.59
C ARG A 172 20.53 -4.57 22.88
N HIS A 173 19.23 -4.86 22.84
CA HIS A 173 18.28 -4.55 23.93
C HIS A 173 17.71 -5.81 24.60
N GLY A 174 17.90 -6.98 24.02
CA GLY A 174 17.32 -8.23 24.50
C GLY A 174 15.91 -8.47 23.96
N ARG A 175 15.53 -9.75 23.85
CA ARG A 175 14.23 -10.17 23.29
C ARG A 175 13.02 -9.74 24.14
N ALA A 176 13.19 -9.56 25.44
CA ALA A 176 12.11 -9.17 26.34
C ALA A 176 11.56 -7.76 26.00
N GLU A 177 12.46 -6.82 25.71
CA GLU A 177 12.13 -5.43 25.35
C GLU A 177 11.37 -5.32 24.01
N LEU A 178 11.48 -6.33 23.15
CA LEU A 178 10.81 -6.36 21.84
C LEU A 178 9.58 -7.28 21.82
N SER A 179 9.17 -7.85 22.96
CA SER A 179 8.09 -8.85 23.00
C SER A 179 6.78 -8.40 22.33
N ARG A 180 6.36 -7.14 22.54
CA ARG A 180 5.18 -6.55 21.88
C ARG A 180 5.41 -6.28 20.39
N VAL A 181 6.64 -5.97 19.98
CA VAL A 181 7.01 -5.80 18.56
C VAL A 181 6.97 -7.14 17.82
N GLU A 182 7.44 -8.22 18.46
CA GLU A 182 7.31 -9.58 17.91
C GLU A 182 5.86 -9.99 17.72
N GLU A 183 5.01 -9.67 18.70
CA GLU A 183 3.58 -9.93 18.61
C GLU A 183 2.92 -9.08 17.53
N CYS A 184 3.28 -7.80 17.42
CA CYS A 184 2.86 -6.92 16.33
C CYS A 184 3.22 -7.49 14.95
N LEU A 185 4.46 -7.97 14.78
CA LEU A 185 4.91 -8.59 13.54
C LEU A 185 4.15 -9.88 13.22
N ALA A 186 3.93 -10.74 14.22
CA ALA A 186 3.17 -11.97 14.04
C ALA A 186 1.71 -11.69 13.63
N ILE A 187 1.10 -10.62 14.17
CA ILE A 187 -0.24 -10.16 13.79
C ILE A 187 -0.23 -9.64 12.34
N TYR A 188 0.75 -8.79 11.98
CA TYR A 188 0.91 -8.26 10.63
C TYR A 188 1.10 -9.35 9.57
N LEU A 189 1.83 -10.42 9.90
CA LEU A 189 2.05 -11.58 9.04
C LEU A 189 0.87 -12.56 9.01
N GLY A 190 -0.18 -12.34 9.81
CA GLY A 190 -1.35 -13.24 9.89
C GLY A 190 -1.09 -14.55 10.63
N GLU A 191 0.03 -14.67 11.33
CA GLU A 191 0.37 -15.84 12.15
C GLU A 191 -0.43 -15.89 13.46
N ARG A 192 -0.92 -14.73 13.90
CA ARG A 192 -1.75 -14.56 15.09
C ARG A 192 -2.90 -13.61 14.82
N PRO A 193 -4.09 -13.85 15.40
CA PRO A 193 -5.17 -12.86 15.37
C PRO A 193 -4.81 -11.66 16.25
N ALA A 194 -5.23 -10.46 15.84
CA ALA A 194 -4.96 -9.22 16.58
C ALA A 194 -5.66 -9.14 17.95
N ASN A 195 -6.82 -9.82 18.12
CA ASN A 195 -7.62 -9.82 19.35
C ASN A 195 -7.81 -8.41 19.96
N LEU A 196 -8.34 -7.49 19.16
CA LEU A 196 -8.54 -6.08 19.52
C LEU A 196 -9.41 -5.95 20.79
N PRO A 197 -8.93 -5.27 21.85
CA PRO A 197 -9.70 -5.07 23.08
C PRO A 197 -11.02 -4.32 22.85
N ASP A 198 -11.02 -3.35 21.95
CA ASP A 198 -12.21 -2.62 21.52
C ASP A 198 -12.51 -2.93 20.03
N PRO A 199 -13.65 -3.56 19.71
CA PRO A 199 -13.99 -3.91 18.34
C PRO A 199 -14.29 -2.70 17.43
N ARG A 200 -14.41 -1.49 17.98
CA ARG A 200 -14.56 -0.24 17.21
C ARG A 200 -13.24 0.22 16.58
N GLN A 201 -12.11 -0.09 17.21
CA GLN A 201 -10.77 0.19 16.70
C GLN A 201 -10.47 -0.76 15.53
N LYS A 202 -10.15 -0.26 14.34
CA LYS A 202 -9.86 -1.10 13.17
C LYS A 202 -8.76 -0.46 12.30
N PRO A 203 -7.47 -0.58 12.69
CA PRO A 203 -6.37 -0.06 11.89
C PRO A 203 -6.35 -0.68 10.50
N LYS A 204 -6.05 0.12 9.47
CA LYS A 204 -5.99 -0.35 8.08
C LYS A 204 -4.70 -1.12 7.73
N PHE A 205 -3.64 -0.97 8.52
CA PHE A 205 -2.32 -1.51 8.19
C PHE A 205 -1.70 -2.30 9.36
N LEU A 206 -1.36 -1.61 10.46
CA LEU A 206 -0.55 -2.19 11.54
C LEU A 206 -1.22 -1.99 12.88
N TYR A 207 -1.48 -3.09 13.59
CA TYR A 207 -1.93 -3.07 14.98
C TYR A 207 -0.78 -3.43 15.92
N PHE A 208 -0.54 -2.58 16.91
CA PHE A 208 0.44 -2.80 17.96
C PHE A 208 -0.27 -3.20 19.27
N PRO A 209 0.04 -4.38 19.84
CA PRO A 209 -0.66 -4.89 21.00
C PRO A 209 -0.22 -4.20 22.30
N GLY A 210 -1.09 -4.27 23.31
CA GLY A 210 -0.77 -3.82 24.68
C GLY A 210 -0.75 -2.31 24.89
N VAL A 211 -1.07 -1.49 23.88
CA VAL A 211 -1.42 -0.08 24.12
C VAL A 211 -2.91 0.03 24.50
N PRO A 212 -3.33 1.04 25.28
CA PRO A 212 -4.73 1.31 25.56
C PRO A 212 -5.55 1.50 24.27
N SER A 213 -6.72 0.86 24.20
CA SER A 213 -7.70 1.09 23.12
C SER A 213 -8.75 2.08 23.61
N GLN A 214 -8.60 3.35 23.24
CA GLN A 214 -9.55 4.42 23.57
C GLN A 214 -9.59 5.48 22.46
N PRO A 215 -10.76 6.10 22.18
CA PRO A 215 -10.89 7.10 21.13
C PRO A 215 -10.10 8.39 21.41
N TYR A 216 -10.16 8.92 22.63
CA TYR A 216 -9.49 10.16 23.02
C TYR A 216 -8.49 9.93 24.16
N TYR A 217 -7.48 10.78 24.23
CA TYR A 217 -6.42 10.73 25.24
C TYR A 217 -6.36 12.06 26.00
N GLY A 218 -6.13 11.97 27.31
CA GLY A 218 -5.97 13.13 28.18
C GLY A 218 -4.68 13.90 27.91
N THR A 219 -4.75 15.22 28.06
CA THR A 219 -3.63 16.15 27.78
C THR A 219 -2.43 15.92 28.70
N GLU A 220 -2.65 15.37 29.90
CA GLU A 220 -1.59 15.02 30.86
C GLU A 220 -0.57 14.02 30.30
N ARG A 221 -0.97 13.25 29.29
CA ARG A 221 -0.10 12.28 28.61
C ARG A 221 0.85 12.92 27.61
N PHE A 222 0.64 14.20 27.28
CA PHE A 222 1.37 14.92 26.24
C PHE A 222 1.84 16.30 26.74
N PRO A 223 2.82 16.37 27.66
CA PRO A 223 3.28 17.64 28.23
C PRO A 223 3.73 18.68 27.18
N TRP A 224 4.21 18.22 26.02
CA TRP A 224 4.60 19.07 24.90
C TRP A 224 3.44 19.88 24.29
N GLN A 225 2.18 19.49 24.52
CA GLN A 225 1.01 20.26 24.05
C GLN A 225 0.92 21.63 24.71
N ALA A 226 1.42 21.79 25.94
CA ALA A 226 1.42 23.09 26.61
C ALA A 226 2.19 24.16 25.83
N GLU A 227 3.27 23.77 25.13
CA GLU A 227 4.04 24.69 24.29
C GLU A 227 3.22 25.15 23.07
N LEU A 228 2.51 24.23 22.41
CA LEU A 228 1.60 24.54 21.31
C LEU A 228 0.45 25.45 21.73
N GLU A 229 -0.22 25.11 22.84
CA GLU A 229 -1.33 25.89 23.36
C GLU A 229 -0.88 27.31 23.73
N THR A 230 0.28 27.45 24.37
CA THR A 230 0.87 28.76 24.70
C THR A 230 1.23 29.57 23.44
N ALA A 231 1.68 28.90 22.38
CA ALA A 231 2.07 29.52 21.12
C ALA A 231 0.90 29.72 20.13
N THR A 232 -0.35 29.41 20.52
CA THR A 232 -1.52 29.45 19.62
C THR A 232 -1.63 30.76 18.85
N ASP A 233 -1.48 31.91 19.52
CA ASP A 233 -1.64 33.21 18.87
C ASP A 233 -0.55 33.45 17.82
N VAL A 234 0.69 33.07 18.13
CA VAL A 234 1.84 33.15 17.21
C VAL A 234 1.63 32.26 15.98
N ILE A 235 1.15 31.04 16.18
CA ILE A 235 0.86 30.09 15.09
C ILE A 235 -0.30 30.62 14.23
N ARG A 236 -1.34 31.17 14.87
CA ARG A 236 -2.50 31.75 14.18
C ARG A 236 -2.11 32.97 13.33
N GLU A 237 -1.22 33.83 13.81
CA GLU A 237 -0.69 34.96 13.04
C GLU A 237 0.01 34.50 11.74
N GLU A 238 0.87 33.48 11.81
CA GLU A 238 1.56 32.96 10.62
C GLU A 238 0.58 32.28 9.65
N LEU A 239 -0.40 31.53 10.17
CA LEU A 239 -1.50 31.01 9.36
C LEU A 239 -2.26 32.14 8.63
N GLN A 240 -2.61 33.22 9.33
CA GLN A 240 -3.34 34.34 8.73
C GLN A 240 -2.54 35.02 7.62
N ALA A 241 -1.22 35.16 7.81
CA ALA A 241 -0.33 35.66 6.76
C ALA A 241 -0.34 34.75 5.52
N VAL A 242 -0.23 33.43 5.71
CA VAL A 242 -0.32 32.44 4.61
C VAL A 242 -1.65 32.55 3.86
N LEU A 243 -2.78 32.63 4.58
CA LEU A 243 -4.11 32.74 3.97
C LEU A 243 -4.30 34.08 3.23
N ALA A 244 -3.72 35.17 3.73
CA ALA A 244 -3.82 36.49 3.11
C ALA A 244 -3.12 36.59 1.74
N GLU A 245 -2.10 35.77 1.51
CA GLU A 245 -1.39 35.71 0.22
C GLU A 245 -2.23 35.08 -0.91
N ASN A 246 -3.35 34.42 -0.59
CA ASN A 246 -4.26 33.77 -1.55
C ASN A 246 -3.57 32.79 -2.52
N GLN A 247 -2.49 32.13 -2.07
CA GLN A 247 -1.88 31.05 -2.83
C GLN A 247 -2.74 29.77 -2.73
N PRO A 248 -2.80 28.95 -3.79
CA PRO A 248 -3.51 27.68 -3.73
C PRO A 248 -2.93 26.76 -2.66
N LEU A 249 -3.79 26.24 -1.79
CA LEU A 249 -3.45 25.16 -0.87
C LEU A 249 -3.49 23.82 -1.61
N LEU A 250 -2.79 22.82 -1.05
CA LEU A 250 -2.76 21.48 -1.63
C LEU A 250 -3.96 20.66 -1.13
N PRO A 251 -4.70 19.95 -2.01
CA PRO A 251 -5.77 19.05 -1.57
C PRO A 251 -5.23 17.98 -0.62
N PHE A 252 -5.92 17.77 0.50
CA PHE A 252 -5.51 16.75 1.46
C PHE A 252 -5.55 15.35 0.85
N LEU A 253 -6.63 15.04 0.13
CA LEU A 253 -6.82 13.75 -0.55
C LEU A 253 -5.97 13.59 -1.84
N GLY A 254 -5.15 14.58 -2.18
CA GLY A 254 -4.36 14.59 -3.41
C GLY A 254 -5.24 14.70 -4.67
N ASN A 255 -4.75 14.19 -5.79
CA ASN A 255 -5.46 14.21 -7.06
C ASN A 255 -6.52 13.08 -7.08
N GLN A 256 -7.79 13.46 -6.91
CA GLN A 256 -8.93 12.55 -6.92
C GLN A 256 -9.91 12.96 -8.03
N THR A 257 -10.63 11.98 -8.58
CA THR A 257 -11.78 12.23 -9.45
C THR A 257 -12.98 12.76 -8.66
N ALA A 258 -13.95 13.38 -9.34
CA ALA A 258 -15.16 13.90 -8.69
C ALA A 258 -15.99 12.79 -8.01
N GLU A 259 -16.03 11.59 -8.59
CA GLU A 259 -16.69 10.41 -8.02
C GLU A 259 -15.99 9.89 -6.77
N GLU A 260 -14.65 9.81 -6.75
CA GLU A 260 -13.89 9.42 -5.56
C GLU A 260 -14.09 10.43 -4.42
N LEU A 261 -14.07 11.74 -4.73
CA LEU A 261 -14.30 12.78 -3.74
C LEU A 261 -15.67 12.66 -3.04
N LYS A 262 -16.73 12.25 -3.74
CA LYS A 262 -18.06 12.02 -3.15
C LYS A 262 -18.07 10.89 -2.12
N GLY A 263 -17.13 9.95 -2.23
CA GLY A 263 -16.94 8.88 -1.25
C GLY A 263 -16.22 9.33 0.03
N HIS A 264 -15.60 10.52 0.02
CA HIS A 264 -14.80 11.03 1.13
C HIS A 264 -15.35 12.31 1.75
N LEU A 265 -15.98 13.17 0.94
CA LEU A 265 -16.46 14.47 1.34
C LEU A 265 -17.92 14.66 0.89
N SER A 266 -18.71 15.32 1.74
CA SER A 266 -20.01 15.84 1.38
C SER A 266 -20.12 17.33 1.72
N SER A 267 -21.01 18.04 1.03
CA SER A 267 -21.30 19.46 1.30
C SER A 267 -22.76 19.62 1.72
N SER A 268 -22.99 20.37 2.80
CA SER A 268 -24.32 20.81 3.23
C SER A 268 -24.65 22.25 2.80
N GLY A 269 -23.75 22.92 2.07
CA GLY A 269 -23.87 24.33 1.67
C GLY A 269 -23.86 24.56 0.16
N ALA A 270 -23.86 25.84 -0.23
CA ALA A 270 -23.83 26.24 -1.65
C ALA A 270 -22.45 26.07 -2.31
N GLN A 271 -21.39 25.95 -1.52
CA GLN A 271 -20.02 25.76 -2.01
C GLN A 271 -19.67 24.27 -2.08
N PRO A 272 -18.83 23.84 -3.05
CA PRO A 272 -18.27 22.50 -3.07
C PRO A 272 -17.46 22.22 -1.80
N ALA A 273 -17.63 21.01 -1.26
CA ALA A 273 -16.82 20.51 -0.15
C ALA A 273 -15.33 20.56 -0.52
N ALA A 274 -14.49 21.03 0.39
CA ALA A 274 -13.05 21.07 0.18
C ALA A 274 -12.30 20.88 1.50
N TRP A 275 -11.29 20.02 1.43
CA TRP A 275 -10.35 19.75 2.50
C TRP A 275 -8.93 19.91 1.96
N ASP A 276 -8.34 21.05 2.32
CA ASP A 276 -7.04 21.49 1.82
C ASP A 276 -6.02 21.56 2.97
N GLY A 277 -4.74 21.57 2.62
CA GLY A 277 -3.64 21.58 3.56
C GLY A 277 -2.50 22.52 3.17
N TYR A 278 -1.95 23.21 4.16
CA TYR A 278 -0.63 23.82 4.10
C TYR A 278 0.37 22.95 4.86
N PHE A 279 1.11 22.11 4.13
CA PHE A 279 1.92 21.03 4.71
C PHE A 279 3.28 21.52 5.18
N PHE A 280 3.64 21.24 6.42
CA PHE A 280 5.03 21.30 6.89
C PHE A 280 5.75 19.99 6.62
N TYR A 281 5.02 18.89 6.78
CA TYR A 281 5.43 17.54 6.48
C TYR A 281 4.27 16.76 5.85
N ARG A 282 4.55 15.97 4.82
CA ARG A 282 3.58 15.07 4.18
C ARG A 282 4.30 13.78 3.76
N HIS A 283 3.79 12.63 4.18
CA HIS A 283 4.45 11.33 3.94
C HIS A 283 5.94 11.31 4.36
N GLY A 284 6.31 12.08 5.41
CA GLY A 284 7.70 12.21 5.86
C GLY A 284 8.53 13.26 5.10
N ASP A 285 8.09 13.73 3.94
CA ASP A 285 8.76 14.77 3.18
C ASP A 285 8.56 16.14 3.83
N ARG A 286 9.64 16.92 3.91
CA ARG A 286 9.66 18.27 4.48
C ARG A 286 9.41 19.32 3.40
N PHE A 287 8.55 20.29 3.69
CA PHE A 287 8.22 21.39 2.77
C PHE A 287 8.99 22.66 3.17
N ASP A 288 10.24 22.78 2.72
CA ASP A 288 11.15 23.85 3.19
C ASP A 288 10.61 25.27 2.96
N GLU A 289 9.95 25.54 1.83
CA GLU A 289 9.32 26.83 1.56
C GLU A 289 8.20 27.15 2.56
N HIS A 290 7.42 26.15 2.96
CA HIS A 290 6.36 26.31 3.94
C HIS A 290 6.91 26.59 5.33
N HIS A 291 8.00 25.91 5.70
CA HIS A 291 8.73 26.18 6.93
C HIS A 291 9.34 27.58 6.96
N ALA A 292 9.92 28.05 5.85
CA ALA A 292 10.51 29.38 5.76
C ALA A 292 9.48 30.51 5.95
N ARG A 293 8.22 30.29 5.55
CA ARG A 293 7.12 31.25 5.68
C ARG A 293 6.47 31.26 7.06
N CYS A 294 6.58 30.17 7.82
CA CYS A 294 6.07 30.08 9.19
C CYS A 294 7.21 29.74 10.18
N PRO A 295 8.25 30.57 10.28
CA PRO A 295 9.47 30.22 10.99
C PRO A 295 9.24 29.99 12.49
N ARG A 296 8.28 30.68 13.12
CA ARG A 296 7.99 30.51 14.55
C ARG A 296 7.25 29.20 14.79
N THR A 297 6.28 28.88 13.95
CA THR A 297 5.58 27.58 13.96
C THR A 297 6.57 26.45 13.73
N SER A 298 7.41 26.55 12.70
CA SER A 298 8.45 25.56 12.39
C SER A 298 9.41 25.32 13.54
N ALA A 299 9.86 26.37 14.22
CA ALA A 299 10.76 26.21 15.38
C ALA A 299 10.12 25.41 16.52
N ILE A 300 8.80 25.49 16.70
CA ILE A 300 8.05 24.69 17.68
C ILE A 300 7.93 23.24 17.19
N LEU A 301 7.57 23.04 15.92
CA LEU A 301 7.43 21.70 15.32
C LEU A 301 8.72 20.89 15.42
N GLU A 302 9.90 21.50 15.31
CA GLU A 302 11.19 20.82 15.46
C GLU A 302 11.48 20.31 16.89
N ARG A 303 10.79 20.84 17.91
CA ARG A 303 10.98 20.44 19.32
C ARG A 303 9.98 19.39 19.79
N ILE A 304 8.91 19.18 19.05
CA ILE A 304 7.83 18.25 19.41
C ILE A 304 8.21 16.83 18.99
N PRO A 305 7.84 15.80 19.79
CA PRO A 305 8.12 14.39 19.47
C PRO A 305 7.23 13.84 18.35
N LEU A 306 7.37 14.40 17.15
CA LEU A 306 6.68 13.93 15.95
C LEU A 306 7.12 12.50 15.58
N VAL A 307 6.18 11.72 15.02
CA VAL A 307 6.50 10.42 14.42
C VAL A 307 7.28 10.65 13.13
N ARG A 308 8.47 10.07 13.02
CA ARG A 308 9.31 10.19 11.82
C ARG A 308 9.62 8.80 11.30
N ILE A 309 9.02 8.45 10.17
CA ILE A 309 9.21 7.17 9.47
C ILE A 309 9.27 7.51 7.98
N ARG A 310 10.37 7.16 7.33
CA ARG A 310 10.59 7.51 5.91
C ARG A 310 9.41 7.09 5.03
N ASP A 311 9.00 7.96 4.12
CA ASP A 311 7.89 7.78 3.16
C ASP A 311 6.49 7.59 3.82
N HIS A 312 6.36 7.76 5.14
CA HIS A 312 5.14 7.41 5.86
C HIS A 312 4.69 8.49 6.86
N ALA A 313 5.61 9.11 7.61
CA ALA A 313 5.30 10.03 8.69
C ALA A 313 6.47 11.03 8.93
N PRO A 314 6.20 12.26 9.41
CA PRO A 314 4.92 12.73 9.92
C PRO A 314 4.02 13.30 8.83
N GLU A 315 2.72 13.32 9.13
CA GLU A 315 1.78 14.26 8.55
C GLU A 315 1.67 15.47 9.49
N THR A 316 2.00 16.67 9.02
CA THR A 316 1.88 17.90 9.84
C THR A 316 1.55 19.09 8.97
N LEU A 317 0.43 19.76 9.25
CA LEU A 317 -0.12 20.79 8.38
C LEU A 317 -1.06 21.74 9.10
N PHE A 318 -1.32 22.90 8.48
CA PHE A 318 -2.59 23.59 8.68
C PHE A 318 -3.66 22.91 7.83
N SER A 319 -4.62 22.26 8.48
CA SER A 319 -5.76 21.60 7.85
C SER A 319 -6.93 22.56 7.76
N VAL A 320 -7.27 22.92 6.52
CA VAL A 320 -8.25 23.95 6.17
C VAL A 320 -9.51 23.27 5.65
N LEU A 321 -10.62 23.47 6.36
CA LEU A 321 -11.91 22.91 5.99
C LEU A 321 -12.90 24.02 5.63
N ARG A 322 -13.37 24.00 4.38
CA ARG A 322 -14.28 25.00 3.82
C ARG A 322 -15.68 24.93 4.48
N PRO A 323 -16.43 26.05 4.55
CA PRO A 323 -17.84 26.06 4.95
C PRO A 323 -18.67 24.93 4.34
N GLY A 324 -19.57 24.36 5.14
CA GLY A 324 -20.48 23.27 4.74
C GLY A 324 -19.82 21.90 4.51
N THR A 325 -18.50 21.75 4.67
CA THR A 325 -17.82 20.48 4.39
C THR A 325 -18.00 19.47 5.51
N HIS A 326 -18.26 18.21 5.15
CA HIS A 326 -18.25 17.05 6.05
C HIS A 326 -17.30 16.00 5.48
N ILE A 327 -16.24 15.69 6.22
CA ILE A 327 -15.35 14.56 5.99
C ILE A 327 -16.04 13.31 6.50
N LEU A 328 -16.36 12.40 5.57
CA LEU A 328 -17.14 11.20 5.85
C LEU A 328 -16.36 10.20 6.74
N PRO A 329 -17.07 9.26 7.41
CA PRO A 329 -16.45 8.27 8.28
C PRO A 329 -15.29 7.51 7.61
N HIS A 330 -14.12 7.56 8.24
CA HIS A 330 -12.92 6.85 7.79
C HIS A 330 -12.05 6.42 8.98
N ARG A 331 -10.93 5.76 8.69
CA ARG A 331 -9.98 5.21 9.67
C ARG A 331 -8.54 5.44 9.23
N GLY A 332 -7.68 5.56 10.22
CA GLY A 332 -6.24 5.61 10.14
C GLY A 332 -5.59 4.24 9.94
N VAL A 333 -4.27 4.26 9.88
CA VAL A 333 -3.46 3.12 9.45
C VAL A 333 -2.87 2.32 10.61
N THR A 334 -2.54 2.95 11.73
CA THR A 334 -1.88 2.29 12.87
C THR A 334 -2.11 3.02 14.19
N ASN A 335 -2.20 2.26 15.29
CA ASN A 335 -2.32 2.75 16.66
C ASN A 335 -0.96 3.04 17.34
N THR A 336 0.15 2.89 16.60
CA THR A 336 1.50 3.28 17.06
C THR A 336 1.70 4.80 17.05
N ARG A 337 0.89 5.52 16.27
CA ARG A 337 0.79 6.98 16.28
C ARG A 337 -0.60 7.41 16.74
N LEU A 338 -0.69 8.63 17.27
CA LEU A 338 -1.93 9.32 17.61
C LEU A 338 -1.94 10.68 16.89
N VAL A 339 -3.14 11.15 16.58
CA VAL A 339 -3.35 12.43 15.90
C VAL A 339 -3.71 13.49 16.93
N THR A 340 -2.96 14.60 16.93
CA THR A 340 -3.26 15.77 17.76
C THR A 340 -3.71 16.92 16.87
N HIS A 341 -4.84 17.53 17.23
CA HIS A 341 -5.30 18.78 16.63
C HIS A 341 -5.08 19.96 17.58
N LEU A 342 -4.47 21.05 17.10
CA LEU A 342 -4.52 22.38 17.73
C LEU A 342 -5.47 23.28 16.95
N PRO A 343 -6.66 23.62 17.45
CA PRO A 343 -7.60 24.45 16.72
C PRO A 343 -7.18 25.93 16.72
N LEU A 344 -7.12 26.54 15.54
CA LEU A 344 -6.67 27.93 15.36
C LEU A 344 -7.83 28.87 15.00
N ILE A 345 -8.75 28.41 14.15
CA ILE A 345 -9.95 29.14 13.75
C ILE A 345 -11.12 28.15 13.80
N VAL A 346 -12.06 28.34 14.71
CA VAL A 346 -13.19 27.42 14.92
C VAL A 346 -14.52 28.18 14.91
N PRO A 347 -15.20 28.23 13.76
CA PRO A 347 -16.57 28.71 13.69
C PRO A 347 -17.57 27.82 14.46
N PRO A 348 -18.80 28.30 14.72
CA PRO A 348 -19.87 27.47 15.30
C PRO A 348 -20.13 26.20 14.48
N ASP A 349 -20.67 25.15 15.10
CA ASP A 349 -21.03 23.88 14.43
C ASP A 349 -19.86 23.23 13.65
N CYS A 350 -18.70 23.19 14.31
CA CYS A 350 -17.53 22.42 13.89
C CYS A 350 -17.22 21.38 14.96
N ALA A 351 -17.24 20.09 14.59
CA ALA A 351 -16.88 19.01 15.50
C ALA A 351 -16.22 17.84 14.77
N ILE A 352 -15.61 16.97 15.58
CA ILE A 352 -15.09 15.65 15.18
C ILE A 352 -15.76 14.59 16.05
N ASN A 353 -16.13 13.47 15.44
CA ASN A 353 -16.60 12.27 16.13
C ASN A 353 -15.55 11.18 15.95
N VAL A 354 -15.08 10.57 17.04
CA VAL A 354 -14.11 9.47 17.02
C VAL A 354 -14.70 8.32 17.83
N GLY A 355 -14.92 7.18 17.18
CA GLY A 355 -15.45 5.99 17.86
C GLY A 355 -16.86 6.15 18.45
N GLY A 356 -17.64 7.14 18.01
CA GLY A 356 -18.95 7.48 18.56
C GLY A 356 -18.92 8.57 19.63
N GLU A 357 -17.75 9.11 19.95
CA GLU A 357 -17.55 10.16 20.96
C GLU A 357 -17.32 11.51 20.25
N LEU A 358 -18.24 12.45 20.49
CA LEU A 358 -18.23 13.77 19.88
C LEU A 358 -17.30 14.73 20.63
N HIS A 359 -16.47 15.47 19.89
CA HIS A 359 -15.64 16.55 20.40
C HIS A 359 -15.84 17.83 19.58
N GLU A 360 -16.27 18.89 20.25
CA GLU A 360 -16.29 20.24 19.71
C GLU A 360 -14.93 20.90 19.94
N TRP A 361 -14.31 21.39 18.88
CA TRP A 361 -13.01 22.04 18.99
C TRP A 361 -13.10 23.32 19.83
N LYS A 362 -12.06 23.55 20.63
CA LYS A 362 -11.85 24.80 21.36
C LYS A 362 -10.55 25.42 20.87
N GLU A 363 -10.62 26.67 20.42
CA GLU A 363 -9.43 27.39 19.96
C GLU A 363 -8.34 27.40 21.04
N GLY A 364 -7.11 27.09 20.62
CA GLY A 364 -5.95 27.03 21.50
C GLY A 364 -5.92 25.87 22.50
N ARG A 365 -6.80 24.87 22.36
CA ARG A 365 -6.80 23.67 23.20
C ARG A 365 -6.58 22.42 22.37
N CYS A 366 -5.52 21.70 22.66
CA CYS A 366 -5.19 20.48 21.94
C CYS A 366 -6.23 19.38 22.23
N VAL A 367 -6.52 18.57 21.21
CA VAL A 367 -7.24 17.30 21.36
C VAL A 367 -6.42 16.21 20.69
N THR A 368 -6.25 15.08 21.38
CA THR A 368 -5.51 13.92 20.84
C THR A 368 -6.41 12.70 20.82
N PHE A 369 -6.41 12.00 19.70
CA PHE A 369 -7.26 10.86 19.46
C PHE A 369 -6.56 9.77 18.65
N ASP A 370 -7.06 8.56 18.78
CA ASP A 370 -6.64 7.43 17.96
C ASP A 370 -7.48 7.38 16.68
N ASP A 371 -6.86 7.74 15.57
CA ASP A 371 -7.50 7.80 14.26
C ASP A 371 -7.82 6.40 13.69
N THR A 372 -7.38 5.30 14.32
CA THR A 372 -7.75 3.94 13.91
C THR A 372 -9.18 3.56 14.32
N TYR A 373 -9.80 4.34 15.22
CA TYR A 373 -11.24 4.34 15.38
C TYR A 373 -11.90 5.01 14.17
N GLU A 374 -13.11 4.58 13.84
CA GLU A 374 -13.88 5.29 12.82
C GLU A 374 -14.13 6.72 13.26
N HIS A 375 -13.79 7.67 12.40
CA HIS A 375 -13.93 9.09 12.69
C HIS A 375 -14.40 9.89 11.49
N GLU A 376 -15.11 10.97 11.80
CA GLU A 376 -15.64 11.93 10.84
C GLU A 376 -15.54 13.34 11.43
N ALA A 377 -15.47 14.35 10.56
CA ALA A 377 -15.28 15.73 10.98
C ALA A 377 -16.06 16.67 10.08
N TRP A 378 -16.65 17.73 10.64
CA TRP A 378 -17.42 18.69 9.85
C TRP A 378 -17.13 20.14 10.20
N ASN A 379 -17.43 20.99 9.23
CA ASN A 379 -17.60 22.43 9.37
C ASN A 379 -18.93 22.77 8.72
N ARG A 380 -20.01 22.82 9.51
CA ARG A 380 -21.36 23.16 9.01
C ARG A 380 -21.65 24.66 9.09
N SER A 381 -20.64 25.45 9.43
CA SER A 381 -20.72 26.91 9.47
C SER A 381 -20.63 27.55 8.09
N ASP A 382 -20.73 28.88 8.06
CA ASP A 382 -20.51 29.75 6.91
C ASP A 382 -19.06 30.29 6.82
N ARG A 383 -18.16 29.91 7.73
CA ARG A 383 -16.75 30.38 7.77
C ARG A 383 -15.76 29.21 7.72
N THR A 384 -14.54 29.49 7.28
CA THR A 384 -13.47 28.47 7.21
C THR A 384 -13.03 28.05 8.62
N ARG A 385 -12.80 26.73 8.79
CA ARG A 385 -12.25 26.14 10.01
C ARG A 385 -10.81 25.72 9.75
N VAL A 386 -9.89 26.06 10.65
CA VAL A 386 -8.47 25.69 10.53
C VAL A 386 -7.95 25.11 11.83
N VAL A 387 -7.29 23.96 11.74
CA VAL A 387 -6.56 23.32 12.85
C VAL A 387 -5.14 22.97 12.39
N VAL A 388 -4.17 22.95 13.31
CA VAL A 388 -2.92 22.22 13.08
C VAL A 388 -3.19 20.73 13.28
N ILE A 389 -2.77 19.89 12.35
CA ILE A 389 -2.74 18.43 12.53
C ILE A 389 -1.30 18.01 12.77
N LEU A 390 -1.09 17.12 13.73
CA LEU A 390 0.22 16.62 14.15
C LEU A 390 0.15 15.11 14.42
N ASP A 391 1.12 14.37 13.90
CA ASP A 391 1.32 12.96 14.24
C ASP A 391 2.35 12.83 15.37
N SER A 392 1.93 12.25 16.50
CA SER A 392 2.80 11.96 17.63
C SER A 392 2.81 10.47 17.97
N TRP A 393 3.91 9.99 18.55
CA TRP A 393 3.98 8.59 18.98
C TRP A 393 2.93 8.32 20.05
N ASN A 394 2.29 7.14 19.99
CA ASN A 394 1.49 6.69 21.12
C ASN A 394 2.41 6.59 22.36
N PRO A 395 2.07 7.28 23.46
CA PRO A 395 2.96 7.41 24.62
C PRO A 395 3.23 6.09 25.34
N ASP A 396 2.46 5.02 25.05
CA ASP A 396 2.66 3.67 25.58
C ASP A 396 3.64 2.81 24.77
N LEU A 397 4.30 3.39 23.76
CA LEU A 397 5.47 2.78 23.14
C LEU A 397 6.74 3.27 23.85
N THR A 398 7.59 2.32 24.23
CA THR A 398 8.96 2.59 24.70
C THR A 398 9.83 3.14 23.57
N GLU A 399 10.97 3.74 23.89
CA GLU A 399 11.91 4.23 22.88
C GLU A 399 12.41 3.10 21.96
N VAL A 400 12.69 1.92 22.53
CA VAL A 400 13.12 0.74 21.76
C VAL A 400 12.02 0.27 20.81
N GLU A 401 10.76 0.26 21.28
CA GLU A 401 9.61 -0.10 20.44
C GLU A 401 9.41 0.90 19.29
N ARG A 402 9.58 2.22 19.53
CA ARG A 402 9.49 3.25 18.47
C ARG A 402 10.55 3.05 17.39
N VAL A 403 11.79 2.75 17.79
CA VAL A 403 12.87 2.42 16.83
C VAL A 403 12.52 1.17 16.04
N ALA A 404 12.11 0.10 16.71
CA ALA A 404 11.76 -1.16 16.06
C ALA A 404 10.58 -1.05 15.10
N VAL A 405 9.53 -0.31 15.48
CA VAL A 405 8.39 -0.02 14.60
C VAL A 405 8.83 0.81 13.40
N THR A 406 9.71 1.80 13.59
CA THR A 406 10.25 2.60 12.49
C THR A 406 10.96 1.72 11.47
N GLU A 407 11.94 0.92 11.91
CA GLU A 407 12.70 0.03 11.03
C GLU A 407 11.81 -1.00 10.33
N LEU A 408 10.83 -1.56 11.05
CA LEU A 408 9.90 -2.54 10.50
C LEU A 408 8.98 -1.94 9.44
N VAL A 409 8.40 -0.76 9.70
CA VAL A 409 7.51 -0.09 8.76
C VAL A 409 8.28 0.31 7.49
N GLU A 410 9.50 0.82 7.62
CA GLU A 410 10.36 1.15 6.47
C GLU A 410 10.69 -0.10 5.63
N ALA A 411 11.06 -1.21 6.29
CA ALA A 411 11.34 -2.47 5.61
C ALA A 411 10.11 -3.04 4.89
N ILE A 412 8.93 -2.92 5.49
CA ILE A 412 7.66 -3.30 4.85
C ILE A 412 7.38 -2.40 3.63
N GLY A 413 7.60 -1.09 3.75
CA GLY A 413 7.47 -0.13 2.65
C GLY A 413 8.41 -0.46 1.49
N ASP A 414 9.68 -0.72 1.76
CA ASP A 414 10.67 -1.13 0.77
C ASP A 414 10.27 -2.44 0.07
N PHE A 415 9.83 -3.43 0.85
CA PHE A 415 9.36 -4.71 0.32
C PHE A 415 8.18 -4.53 -0.64
N ASN A 416 7.16 -3.77 -0.23
CA ASN A 416 5.97 -3.54 -1.04
C ASN A 416 6.31 -2.82 -2.36
N ARG A 417 7.10 -1.74 -2.30
CA ARG A 417 7.55 -1.01 -3.51
C ARG A 417 8.36 -1.89 -4.46
N ALA A 418 9.24 -2.73 -3.93
CA ALA A 418 10.02 -3.66 -4.74
C ALA A 418 9.15 -4.71 -5.45
N THR A 419 7.88 -4.86 -5.06
CA THR A 419 6.90 -5.74 -5.73
C THR A 419 6.06 -5.02 -6.77
N GLU A 420 6.09 -3.70 -6.86
CA GLU A 420 5.36 -2.97 -7.89
C GLU A 420 6.01 -3.19 -9.27
N VAL A 421 5.17 -3.32 -10.31
CA VAL A 421 5.65 -3.32 -11.70
C VAL A 421 5.49 -1.89 -12.20
N PRO A 422 6.57 -1.23 -12.63
CA PRO A 422 6.47 0.13 -13.15
C PRO A 422 5.47 0.20 -14.30
N VAL A 423 4.44 1.04 -14.17
CA VAL A 423 3.54 1.33 -15.29
C VAL A 423 4.33 2.18 -16.28
N ARG A 424 4.68 1.63 -17.45
CA ARG A 424 5.33 2.42 -18.50
C ARG A 424 4.29 3.39 -19.10
N GLY A 425 4.41 4.67 -18.77
CA GLY A 425 3.66 5.75 -19.43
C GLY A 425 2.66 6.53 -18.56
N ALA A 426 3.02 6.85 -17.31
CA ALA A 426 2.39 7.94 -16.56
C ALA A 426 3.18 9.24 -16.76
#